data_AF-A0A8X7XFX0-F1
#
_entry.id   AF-A0A8X7XFX0-F1
#
_cell.length_a   1.000
_cell.length_b   1.000
_cell.length_c   1.000
_cell.angle_alpha   90.00
_cell.angle_beta   90.00
_cell.angle_gamma   90.00
#
_symmetry.space_group_name_H-M   'P 1'
#
loop_
_entity.id
_entity.type
_entity.pdbx_description
1 polymer ?
#
loop_
_entity_poly.entity_id
_entity_poly.type
_entity_poly.pdbx_seq_one_letter_code
_entity_poly.pdbx_strand_id
1 'polypeptide(L)'
;MLESLKQFWDVMDEIDEQTWVLEPEKPTRSATMRRIAIGNVNIRLRPNEPEAGPSGLQPLPRRERTPESQSPDVLMEGDSPSKQ
;
A
#
# COMPACT_ATOMS: atom_id res chain seq x y z
N MET A 1 43.66 7.41 12.79
CA MET A 1 43.08 6.05 12.79
C MET A 1 41.71 5.98 13.49
N LEU A 2 41.43 6.81 14.51
CA LEU A 2 40.08 6.87 15.10
C LEU A 2 39.06 7.66 14.26
N GLU A 3 39.50 8.69 13.52
CA GLU A 3 38.62 9.50 12.67
C GLU A 3 37.92 8.69 11.57
N SER A 4 38.58 7.67 11.01
CA SER A 4 37.99 6.79 10.00
C SER A 4 36.86 5.92 10.54
N LEU A 5 36.83 5.66 11.85
CA LEU A 5 35.77 4.88 12.50
C LEU A 5 34.73 5.76 13.17
N LYS A 6 34.95 7.09 13.26
CA LYS A 6 34.02 8.02 13.89
C LYS A 6 32.62 7.89 13.27
N GLN A 7 32.53 7.94 11.94
CA GLN A 7 31.26 7.84 11.25
C GLN A 7 30.55 6.49 11.48
N PHE A 8 31.30 5.38 11.50
CA PHE A 8 30.74 4.07 11.83
C PHE A 8 30.12 4.10 13.23
N TRP A 9 30.84 4.66 14.19
CA TRP A 9 30.39 4.72 15.56
C TRP A 9 29.25 5.72 15.82
N ASP A 10 29.22 6.84 15.10
CA ASP A 10 28.11 7.79 15.16
C ASP A 10 26.80 7.11 14.71
N VAL A 11 26.85 6.32 13.62
CA VAL A 11 25.70 5.51 13.17
C VAL A 11 25.32 4.45 14.20
N MET A 12 26.32 3.82 14.83
CA MET A 12 26.08 2.80 15.83
C MET A 12 25.39 3.39 17.08
N ASP A 13 25.76 4.61 17.49
CA ASP A 13 25.10 5.30 18.60
C ASP A 13 23.66 5.71 18.21
N GLU A 14 23.45 6.23 16.99
CA GLU A 14 22.11 6.58 16.48
C GLU A 14 21.16 5.37 16.47
N ILE A 15 21.65 4.18 16.05
CA ILE A 15 20.87 2.93 16.09
C ILE A 15 20.47 2.57 17.52
N ASP A 16 21.38 2.70 18.48
CA ASP A 16 21.11 2.33 19.88
C ASP A 16 20.12 3.31 20.53
N GLU A 17 20.10 4.57 20.10
CA GLU A 17 19.17 5.60 20.57
C GLU A 17 17.77 5.49 19.93
N GLN A 18 17.69 5.16 18.64
CA GLN A 18 16.44 5.21 17.89
C GLN A 18 15.71 3.88 17.76
N THR A 19 16.35 2.76 18.13
CA THR A 19 15.79 1.43 17.89
C THR A 19 15.73 0.58 19.15
N TRP A 20 14.81 -0.39 19.16
CA TRP A 20 14.79 -1.39 20.21
C TRP A 20 15.77 -2.51 19.89
N VAL A 21 16.99 -2.38 20.42
CA VAL A 21 18.04 -3.41 20.33
C VAL A 21 17.71 -4.56 21.28
N LEU A 22 17.62 -5.77 20.73
CA LEU A 22 17.42 -7.03 21.45
C LEU A 22 18.75 -7.66 21.86
N GLU A 23 19.76 -7.61 20.98
CA GLU A 23 21.09 -8.12 21.28
C GLU A 23 22.19 -7.25 20.64
N PRO A 24 23.30 -7.01 21.36
CA PRO A 24 23.49 -7.31 22.78
C PRO A 24 22.56 -6.44 23.65
N GLU A 25 22.12 -6.96 24.80
CA GLU A 25 21.25 -6.21 25.73
C GLU A 25 21.90 -4.89 26.18
N LYS A 26 23.23 -4.87 26.24
CA LYS A 26 24.04 -3.68 26.52
C LYS A 26 25.06 -3.52 25.39
N PRO A 27 24.76 -2.73 24.34
CA PRO A 27 25.70 -2.49 23.27
C PRO A 27 26.94 -1.77 23.79
N THR A 28 28.09 -2.35 23.45
CA THR A 28 29.42 -1.82 23.76
C THR A 28 30.13 -1.47 22.46
N ARG A 29 31.14 -0.59 22.53
CA ARG A 29 32.01 -0.27 21.38
C ARG A 29 32.88 -1.44 20.88
N SER A 30 32.77 -2.62 21.47
CA SER A 30 33.36 -3.86 20.93
C SER A 30 32.38 -4.66 20.07
N ALA A 31 31.07 -4.41 20.21
CA ALA A 31 30.02 -5.07 19.44
C ALA A 31 29.77 -4.31 18.13
N THR A 32 29.90 -5.00 17.00
CA THR A 32 29.66 -4.43 15.66
C THR A 32 28.33 -4.86 15.04
N MET A 33 27.50 -5.61 15.79
CA MET A 33 26.23 -6.15 15.31
C MET A 33 25.12 -5.90 16.34
N ARG A 34 23.93 -5.50 15.87
CA ARG A 34 22.73 -5.31 16.67
C ARG A 34 21.58 -6.12 16.08
N ARG A 35 20.85 -6.87 16.91
CA ARG A 35 19.57 -7.47 16.54
C ARG A 35 18.47 -6.50 16.96
N ILE A 36 17.73 -5.95 16.01
CA ILE A 36 16.76 -4.88 16.25
C ILE A 36 15.34 -5.44 16.12
N ALA A 37 14.46 -5.10 17.04
CA ALA A 37 13.04 -5.39 16.89
C ALA A 37 12.45 -4.43 15.85
N ILE A 38 12.14 -4.98 14.69
CA ILE A 38 11.22 -4.34 13.75
C ILE A 38 9.83 -4.77 14.24
N GLY A 39 8.99 -3.81 14.66
CA GLY A 39 7.70 -4.09 15.31
C GLY A 39 6.71 -4.90 14.47
N ASN A 40 5.41 -4.77 14.71
CA ASN A 40 4.40 -5.50 13.91
C ASN A 40 4.34 -4.97 12.46
N VAL A 41 5.22 -5.46 11.61
CA VAL A 41 5.20 -5.24 10.16
C VAL A 41 4.28 -6.27 9.53
N ASN A 42 3.08 -5.83 9.15
CA ASN A 42 2.15 -6.67 8.39
C ASN A 42 2.51 -6.63 6.90
N ILE A 43 3.36 -7.54 6.45
CA ILE A 43 3.67 -7.69 5.02
C ILE A 43 2.57 -8.53 4.38
N ARG A 44 1.66 -7.88 3.64
CA ARG A 44 0.65 -8.56 2.83
C ARG A 44 1.25 -8.89 1.46
N LEU A 45 1.74 -10.11 1.30
CA LEU A 45 2.10 -10.64 -0.01
C LEU A 45 0.83 -11.12 -0.71
N ARG A 46 0.57 -10.63 -1.91
CA ARG A 46 -0.47 -11.20 -2.79
C ARG A 46 0.20 -12.14 -3.79
N PRO A 47 0.04 -13.47 -3.66
CA PRO A 47 0.75 -14.44 -4.51
C PRO A 47 0.45 -14.31 -6.01
N ASN A 48 -0.65 -13.65 -6.38
CA ASN A 48 -1.20 -13.67 -7.74
C ASN A 48 -1.31 -12.28 -8.38
N GLU A 49 -0.64 -11.26 -7.85
CA GLU A 49 -0.64 -9.92 -8.43
C GLU A 49 0.82 -9.52 -8.70
N PRO A 50 1.41 -9.98 -9.83
CA PRO A 50 2.67 -9.42 -10.28
C PRO A 50 2.46 -7.92 -10.48
N GLU A 51 3.40 -7.11 -9.98
CA GLU A 51 3.46 -5.68 -10.26
C GLU A 51 3.21 -5.47 -11.75
N ALA A 52 2.03 -4.96 -12.08
CA ALA A 52 1.67 -4.68 -13.45
C ALA A 52 2.53 -3.50 -13.88
N GLY A 53 3.72 -3.80 -14.41
CA GLY A 53 4.45 -2.90 -15.28
C GLY A 53 3.46 -2.31 -16.31
N PRO A 54 3.67 -1.06 -16.74
CA PRO A 54 2.63 -0.27 -17.39
C PRO A 54 2.08 -1.07 -18.56
N SER A 55 0.85 -1.57 -18.40
CA SER A 55 0.14 -2.31 -19.43
C SER A 55 -0.23 -1.29 -20.49
N GLY A 56 0.71 -1.09 -21.42
CA GLY A 56 0.34 -0.80 -22.78
C GLY A 56 -0.62 -1.87 -23.27
N LEU A 57 -1.42 -1.48 -24.27
CA LEU A 57 -2.39 -2.26 -25.06
C LEU A 57 -3.84 -2.14 -24.51
N GLN A 58 -4.85 -1.66 -25.24
CA GLN A 58 -5.04 -1.41 -26.68
C GLN A 58 -6.10 -0.31 -26.93
N PRO A 59 -6.16 0.32 -28.12
CA PRO A 59 -7.25 1.23 -28.49
C PRO A 59 -8.60 0.49 -28.52
N LEU A 60 -9.62 1.04 -27.87
CA LEU A 60 -10.98 0.50 -27.93
C LEU A 60 -11.56 0.63 -29.35
N PRO A 61 -12.23 -0.41 -29.89
CA PRO A 61 -12.92 -0.29 -31.17
C PRO A 61 -14.04 0.76 -31.09
N ARG A 62 -14.17 1.54 -32.17
CA ARG A 62 -15.05 2.71 -32.30
C ARG A 62 -16.51 2.29 -32.09
N ARG A 63 -17.17 2.96 -31.14
CA ARG A 63 -18.58 2.74 -30.78
C ARG A 63 -19.47 3.05 -31.99
N GLU A 64 -20.08 2.03 -32.60
CA GLU A 64 -21.18 2.26 -33.52
C GLU A 64 -22.42 2.64 -32.71
N ARG A 65 -23.03 3.79 -33.03
CA ARG A 65 -24.32 4.21 -32.46
C ARG A 65 -25.40 3.83 -33.45
N THR A 66 -26.39 3.04 -33.02
CA THR A 66 -27.70 3.05 -33.66
C THR A 66 -28.79 2.51 -32.76
N PRO A 67 -30.02 2.90 -33.10
CA PRO A 67 -30.74 3.99 -32.48
C PRO A 67 -31.45 3.49 -31.23
N GLU A 68 -31.73 4.40 -30.29
CA GLU A 68 -32.94 4.38 -29.47
C GLU A 68 -33.63 3.01 -29.43
N SER A 69 -33.05 2.10 -28.65
CA SER A 69 -33.65 0.84 -28.23
C SER A 69 -34.97 1.23 -27.58
N GLN A 70 -36.00 1.20 -28.42
CA GLN A 70 -37.35 1.66 -28.18
C GLN A 70 -37.94 0.89 -27.00
N SER A 71 -38.44 1.64 -26.01
CA SER A 71 -39.72 1.34 -25.36
C SER A 71 -40.06 2.44 -24.35
N PRO A 72 -41.21 3.12 -24.50
CA PRO A 72 -41.95 3.61 -23.35
C PRO A 72 -43.32 2.93 -23.34
N ASP A 73 -43.40 1.72 -22.79
CA ASP A 73 -44.70 1.21 -22.33
C ASP A 73 -44.88 1.69 -20.88
N VAL A 74 -45.35 2.93 -20.73
CA VAL A 74 -45.87 3.43 -19.46
C VAL A 74 -47.33 3.01 -19.38
N LEU A 75 -47.58 1.86 -18.73
CA LEU A 75 -48.91 1.43 -18.33
C LEU A 75 -48.93 1.22 -16.81
N MET A 76 -49.52 2.17 -16.09
CA MET A 76 -50.81 1.95 -15.44
C MET A 76 -51.19 3.18 -14.62
N GLU A 77 -52.36 3.70 -14.94
CA GLU A 77 -53.02 4.78 -14.25
C GLU A 77 -53.33 4.37 -12.80
N GLY A 78 -52.79 5.13 -11.85
CA GLY A 78 -53.20 5.05 -10.45
C GLY A 78 -54.31 6.06 -10.20
N ASP A 79 -55.55 5.69 -10.47
CA ASP A 79 -56.71 6.43 -9.96
C ASP A 79 -57.38 5.61 -8.85
N SER A 80 -57.26 6.11 -7.61
CA SER A 80 -58.17 5.82 -6.49
C SER A 80 -57.90 6.75 -5.30
N PRO A 81 -58.91 7.01 -4.46
CA PRO A 81 -59.38 8.39 -4.26
C PRO A 81 -59.19 8.94 -2.83
N SER A 82 -59.53 10.24 -2.71
CA SER A 82 -60.02 10.94 -1.51
C SER A 82 -59.03 11.29 -0.39
N LYS A 83 -58.89 12.60 -0.13
CA LYS A 83 -59.48 13.31 1.03
C LYS A 83 -58.82 14.70 1.17
N GLN A 84 -59.60 15.76 0.97
CA GLN A 84 -59.96 16.77 1.98
C GLN A 84 -60.76 17.90 1.32
#